data_AF-B5A7W1-F1
#
_entry.id   AF-B5A7W1-F1
#
_cell.length_a   1.000
_cell.length_b   1.000
_cell.length_c   1.000
_cell.angle_alpha   90.00
_cell.angle_beta   90.00
_cell.angle_gamma   90.00
#
_symmetry.space_group_name_H-M   'P 1'
#
loop_
_entity.id
_entity.type
_entity.pdbx_description
1 polymer ?
#
loop_
_entity_poly.entity_id
_entity_poly.type
_entity_poly.pdbx_seq_one_letter_code
_entity_poly.pdbx_strand_id
1 'polypeptide(L)' 'DAADDPAIWVHPTEPEKSLVLGTNKRWGLLSFNMHGEQVQALPSGRINNVDLRP' A
#
# COMPACT_ATOMS: atom_id res chain seq x y z
N ASP A 1 14.96 -1.12 8.82
CA ASP A 1 14.05 -2.20 8.41
C ASP A 1 12.66 -1.92 8.99
N ALA A 2 11.69 -1.68 8.11
CA ALA A 2 10.34 -1.23 8.48
C ALA A 2 9.30 -1.54 7.40
N ALA A 3 9.69 -1.51 6.12
CA ALA A 3 8.86 -1.96 5.00
C ALA A 3 9.08 -3.47 4.78
N ASP A 4 7.98 -4.23 4.63
CA ASP A 4 8.03 -5.70 4.49
C ASP A 4 7.37 -6.17 3.19
N ASP A 5 6.04 -6.11 3.13
CA ASP A 5 5.27 -6.76 2.08
C ASP A 5 4.46 -5.74 1.26
N PRO A 6 4.64 -5.71 -0.07
CA PRO A 6 3.76 -4.96 -0.95
C PRO A 6 2.57 -5.80 -1.42
N ALA A 7 1.43 -5.14 -1.64
CA ALA A 7 0.31 -5.66 -2.43
C ALA A 7 -0.07 -4.65 -3.51
N ILE A 8 -0.57 -5.10 -4.66
CA ILE A 8 -0.99 -4.21 -5.75
C ILE A 8 -2.51 -4.26 -5.88
N TRP A 9 -3.17 -3.14 -5.62
CA TRP A 9 -4.58 -2.98 -5.94
C TRP A 9 -4.72 -2.49 -7.38
N VAL A 10 -5.36 -3.31 -8.21
CA VAL A 10 -5.63 -2.98 -9.61
C VAL A 10 -6.95 -2.23 -9.70
N HIS A 11 -6.91 -1.01 -10.20
CA HIS A 11 -8.13 -0.25 -10.45
C HIS A 11 -8.97 -0.98 -11.52
N PRO A 12 -10.28 -1.19 -11.32
CA PRO A 12 -11.09 -2.09 -12.14
C PRO A 12 -11.21 -1.68 -13.62
N THR A 13 -11.06 -0.39 -13.94
CA THR A 13 -11.29 0.15 -15.30
C THR A 13 -10.18 1.06 -15.83
N GLU A 14 -9.28 1.52 -14.97
CA GLU A 14 -8.30 2.58 -15.28
C GLU A 14 -6.95 2.15 -14.67
N PRO A 15 -6.22 1.23 -15.31
CA PRO A 15 -5.03 0.59 -14.73
C PRO A 15 -3.97 1.57 -14.23
N GLU A 16 -3.87 2.76 -14.82
CA GLU A 16 -2.98 3.85 -14.41
C GLU A 16 -3.30 4.42 -13.02
N LYS A 17 -4.54 4.24 -12.53
CA LYS A 17 -4.98 4.63 -11.18
C LYS A 17 -4.77 3.54 -10.13
N SER A 18 -4.11 2.43 -10.50
CA SER A 18 -3.77 1.36 -9.56
C SER A 18 -2.83 1.86 -8.46
N LEU A 19 -2.86 1.19 -7.32
CA LEU A 19 -2.08 1.59 -6.15
C LEU A 19 -1.19 0.43 -5.67
N VAL A 20 0.02 0.78 -5.28
CA VAL A 20 0.87 -0.11 -4.49
C VAL A 20 0.59 0.17 -3.02
N LEU A 21 0.20 -0.88 -2.29
CA LEU A 21 0.02 -0.85 -0.85
C LEU A 21 1.29 -1.42 -0.20
N GLY A 22 1.77 -0.76 0.84
CA GLY A 22 2.90 -1.25 1.62
C GLY A 22 2.66 -1.05 3.10
N THR A 23 3.37 -1.81 3.93
CA THR A 23 3.30 -1.70 5.39
C THR A 23 4.52 -0.98 5.93
N ASN A 24 4.33 -0.25 7.02
CA ASN A 24 5.39 0.13 7.92
C ASN A 24 5.11 -0.56 9.26
N LYS A 25 5.93 -1.56 9.61
CA LYS A 25 5.78 -2.40 10.82
C LYS A 25 5.65 -1.63 12.12
N ARG A 26 6.06 -0.36 12.14
CA ARG A 26 6.05 0.51 13.32
C ARG A 26 4.98 1.58 13.28
N TRP A 27 4.31 1.81 12.14
CA TRP A 27 3.48 2.99 11.94
C TRP A 27 2.11 2.71 11.33
N GLY A 28 2.02 1.87 10.29
CA GLY A 28 0.73 1.53 9.68
C GLY A 28 0.81 1.23 8.19
N LEU A 29 -0.24 1.60 7.45
CA LEU A 29 -0.41 1.33 6.02
C LEU A 29 -0.02 2.56 5.19
N LEU A 30 0.66 2.32 4.07
CA LEU A 30 1.04 3.32 3.10
C LEU A 30 0.47 2.93 1.74
N SER A 31 0.11 3.91 0.92
CA SER A 31 -0.27 3.72 -0.48
C SER A 31 0.52 4.65 -1.38
N PHE A 32 0.87 4.14 -2.56
CA PHE A 32 1.64 4.84 -3.57
C PHE A 32 0.97 4.67 -4.93
N ASN A 33 1.10 5.67 -5.79
CA ASN A 33 0.70 5.53 -7.19
C ASN A 33 1.75 4.72 -7.97
N MET A 34 1.47 4.44 -9.25
CA MET A 34 2.37 3.67 -10.11
C MET A 34 3.68 4.39 -10.47
N HIS A 35 3.81 5.68 -10.14
CA HIS A 35 5.05 6.44 -10.25
C HIS A 35 5.89 6.42 -8.95
N GLY A 36 5.40 5.76 -7.89
CA GLY A 36 6.06 5.68 -6.59
C GLY A 36 5.81 6.87 -5.67
N GLU A 37 4.90 7.78 -6.04
CA GLU A 37 4.53 8.92 -5.21
C GLU A 37 3.53 8.47 -4.13
N GLN A 38 3.74 8.88 -2.88
CA GLN A 38 2.84 8.52 -1.79
C GLN A 38 1.50 9.23 -1.95
N VAL A 39 0.42 8.45 -1.98
CA VAL A 39 -0.96 8.95 -2.10
C VAL A 39 -1.57 9.15 -0.72
N GLN A 40 -1.40 8.19 0.18
CA GLN A 40 -1.97 8.24 1.52
C GLN A 40 -1.12 7.45 2.51
N ALA A 41 -1.14 7.89 3.76
CA ALA A 41 -0.56 7.20 4.90
C ALA A 41 -1.61 7.10 6.01
N LEU A 42 -1.85 5.89 6.53
CA LEU A 42 -2.78 5.61 7.61
C LEU A 42 -2.01 5.14 8.86
N PRO A 43 -2.01 5.90 9.98
CA PRO A 43 -1.31 5.54 11.21
C PRO A 43 -2.10 4.47 11.99
N SER A 44 -2.13 3.27 11.44
CA SER A 44 -2.88 2.12 11.97
C SER A 44 -2.05 1.24 12.94
N GLY A 45 -0.86 1.70 13.33
CA GLY A 45 0.00 1.01 14.28
C GLY A 45 0.82 -0.09 13.63
N ARG A 46 1.02 -1.21 14.34
CA ARG A 46 1.95 -2.27 13.91
C ARG A 46 1.27 -3.23 12.95
N ILE A 47 1.31 -2.92 11.65
CA ILE A 47 0.88 -3.83 10.57
C ILE A 47 2.11 -4.51 9.98
N ASN A 48 2.12 -5.83 9.95
CA ASN A 48 3.22 -6.59 9.36
C ASN A 48 3.02 -6.77 7.85
N ASN A 49 1.89 -7.38 7.47
CA ASN A 49 1.62 -7.80 6.09
C ASN A 49 0.32 -7.16 5.59
N VAL A 50 0.20 -7.05 4.27
CA VAL A 50 -1.02 -6.61 3.59
C VAL A 50 -1.31 -7.57 2.46
N ASP A 51 -2.58 -7.86 2.24
CA ASP A 51 -3.09 -8.66 1.12
C ASP A 51 -4.43 -8.09 0.67
N LEU A 52 -4.85 -8.42 -0.56
CA LEU A 52 -6.09 -7.97 -1.17
C LEU A 52 -7.01 -9.14 -1.46
N ARG A 53 -8.32 -8.89 -1.39
CA ARG A 53 -9.34 -9.86 -1.78
C ARG A 53 -10.25 -9.28 -2.87
N PRO A 54 -10.66 -10.09 -3.86
CA PRO A 54 -11.56 -9.68 -4.93
C PRO A 54 -12.98 -9.40 -4.42
#